data_AF-B6YVC2-F1
#
_entry.id   AF-B6YVC2-F1
#
_cell.length_a   1.000
_cell.length_b   1.000
_cell.length_c   1.000
_cell.angle_alpha   90.00
_cell.angle_beta   90.00
_cell.angle_gamma   90.00
#
_symmetry.space_group_name_H-M   'P 1'
#
loop_
_entity.id
_entity.type
_entity.pdbx_description
1 polymer ?
#
loop_
_entity_poly.entity_id
_entity_poly.type
_entity_poly.pdbx_seq_one_letter_code
_entity_poly.pdbx_strand_id
1 'polypeptide(L)'
;MLLKRLLKPSYRFRIWELEFDSKKFVEGLRRKGIHVAELREDWDVELTVEAFLESTFGEHVYLIKFKDGIKLLARTTDPLTKEFKLKENAYLVRNEGALKKLILSQTSTMMKILMGFQPLVIWAPLVFGLQYLDERYPFAGFFLVLLGFFLNDLLKTLEYFILGYCRE
;
A
#
# COMPACT_ATOMS: atom_id res chain seq x y z
N MET A 1 15.67 4.49 -7.81
CA MET A 1 15.89 3.21 -8.56
C MET A 1 16.74 2.20 -7.78
N LEU A 2 17.77 2.61 -7.03
CA LEU A 2 18.59 1.71 -6.19
C LEU A 2 17.80 1.02 -5.06
N LEU A 3 16.86 1.72 -4.43
CA LEU A 3 16.06 1.17 -3.32
C LEU A 3 15.14 0.01 -3.70
N LYS A 4 14.58 0.00 -4.92
CA LYS A 4 13.71 -1.11 -5.38
C LYS A 4 14.47 -2.44 -5.52
N ARG A 5 15.80 -2.41 -5.61
CA ARG A 5 16.65 -3.61 -5.56
C ARG A 5 17.01 -4.03 -4.14
N LEU A 6 17.00 -3.08 -3.19
CA LEU A 6 17.30 -3.34 -1.78
C LEU A 6 16.07 -3.87 -1.03
N LEU A 7 14.91 -3.29 -1.31
CA LEU A 7 13.62 -3.76 -0.82
C LEU A 7 13.24 -5.00 -1.62
N LYS A 8 13.19 -6.17 -0.97
CA LYS A 8 12.63 -7.41 -1.51
C LYS A 8 11.17 -7.54 -1.06
N PRO A 9 10.20 -6.94 -1.77
CA PRO A 9 8.78 -7.08 -1.45
C PRO A 9 8.34 -8.52 -1.67
N SER A 10 7.60 -9.06 -0.70
CA SER A 10 6.87 -10.32 -0.87
C SER A 10 5.57 -10.09 -1.65
N TYR A 11 5.02 -8.87 -1.57
CA TYR A 11 3.82 -8.49 -2.30
C TYR A 11 3.92 -7.07 -2.87
N ARG A 12 3.29 -6.87 -4.03
CA ARG A 12 3.06 -5.58 -4.65
C ARG A 12 1.57 -5.30 -4.62
N PHE A 13 1.16 -4.42 -3.72
CA PHE A 13 -0.23 -4.05 -3.56
C PHE A 13 -0.56 -2.80 -4.37
N ARG A 14 -1.64 -2.85 -5.16
CA ARG A 14 -2.08 -1.71 -5.96
C ARG A 14 -3.56 -1.45 -5.75
N ILE A 15 -3.90 -0.17 -5.66
CA ILE A 15 -5.28 0.28 -5.57
C ILE A 15 -5.62 0.98 -6.88
N TRP A 16 -6.62 0.46 -7.58
CA TRP A 16 -7.11 1.01 -8.83
C TRP A 16 -8.52 1.55 -8.65
N GLU A 17 -8.76 2.74 -9.17
CA GLU A 17 -10.09 3.31 -9.32
C GLU A 17 -10.47 3.24 -10.81
N LEU A 18 -11.56 2.55 -11.10
CA LEU A 18 -12.06 2.28 -12.46
C LEU A 18 -13.45 2.88 -12.66
N GLU A 19 -13.71 3.34 -13.89
CA GLU A 19 -14.91 4.09 -14.25
C GLU A 19 -15.99 3.26 -14.96
N PHE A 20 -15.66 2.03 -15.36
CA PHE A 20 -16.52 1.16 -16.17
C PHE A 20 -17.12 0.01 -15.36
N ASP A 21 -18.14 -0.63 -15.94
CA ASP A 21 -18.97 -1.64 -15.31
C ASP A 21 -18.17 -2.86 -14.79
N SER A 22 -18.40 -3.20 -13.51
CA SER A 22 -17.68 -4.23 -12.77
C SER A 22 -17.80 -5.63 -13.39
N LYS A 23 -18.95 -5.96 -13.99
CA LYS A 23 -19.23 -7.32 -14.49
C LYS A 23 -18.30 -7.75 -15.62
N LYS A 24 -18.11 -6.87 -16.62
CA LYS A 24 -17.24 -7.16 -17.77
C LYS A 24 -15.78 -7.34 -17.35
N PHE A 25 -15.37 -6.60 -16.32
CA PHE A 25 -14.01 -6.68 -15.80
C PHE A 25 -13.77 -7.97 -15.00
N VAL A 26 -14.72 -8.36 -14.14
CA VAL A 26 -14.68 -9.63 -13.42
C VAL A 26 -14.59 -10.81 -14.38
N GLU A 27 -15.43 -10.82 -15.43
CA GLU A 27 -15.36 -11.86 -16.46
C GLU A 27 -14.02 -11.89 -17.18
N GLY A 28 -13.47 -10.72 -17.53
CA GLY A 28 -12.14 -10.61 -18.15
C GLY A 28 -11.02 -11.18 -17.27
N LEU A 29 -11.08 -10.94 -15.96
CA LEU A 29 -10.13 -11.51 -15.00
C LEU A 29 -10.30 -13.03 -14.84
N ARG A 30 -11.54 -13.52 -14.70
CA ARG A 30 -11.83 -14.96 -14.59
C ARG A 30 -11.41 -15.73 -15.83
N ARG A 31 -11.60 -15.18 -17.03
CA ARG A 31 -11.12 -15.78 -18.30
C ARG A 31 -9.59 -15.91 -18.35
N LYS A 32 -8.86 -15.07 -17.62
CA LYS A 32 -7.40 -15.16 -17.47
C LYS A 32 -6.97 -16.08 -16.31
N GLY A 33 -7.91 -16.79 -15.69
CA GLY A 33 -7.64 -17.68 -14.55
C GLY A 33 -7.33 -16.93 -13.24
N ILE A 34 -7.59 -15.62 -13.18
CA ILE A 34 -7.29 -14.80 -12.01
C ILE A 34 -8.44 -14.94 -11.01
N HIS A 35 -8.10 -15.31 -9.78
CA HIS A 35 -9.10 -15.38 -8.71
C HIS A 35 -9.46 -13.98 -8.23
N VAL A 36 -10.76 -13.76 -8.03
CA VAL A 36 -11.34 -12.46 -7.66
C VAL A 36 -12.37 -12.69 -6.56
N ALA A 37 -12.26 -11.92 -5.48
CA ALA A 37 -13.26 -11.84 -4.42
C ALA A 37 -13.94 -10.46 -4.42
N GLU A 38 -15.24 -10.45 -4.20
CA GLU A 38 -16.00 -9.22 -3.94
C GLU A 38 -15.90 -8.88 -2.45
N LEU A 39 -15.51 -7.65 -2.13
CA LEU A 39 -15.55 -7.10 -0.79
C LEU A 39 -16.84 -6.29 -0.66
N ARG A 40 -17.86 -6.90 -0.07
CA ARG A 40 -19.13 -6.24 0.22
C ARG A 40 -19.17 -5.76 1.68
N GLU A 41 -19.86 -4.65 1.93
CA GLU A 41 -19.91 -4.03 3.26
C GLU A 41 -20.80 -4.80 4.24
N ASP A 42 -21.69 -5.65 3.74
CA ASP A 42 -22.56 -6.54 4.53
C ASP A 42 -21.85 -7.79 5.05
N TRP A 43 -20.65 -8.10 4.57
CA TRP A 43 -19.88 -9.28 4.97
C TRP A 43 -18.77 -8.92 5.96
N ASP A 44 -18.29 -9.94 6.69
CA ASP A 44 -17.05 -9.79 7.44
C ASP A 44 -15.89 -9.65 6.45
N VAL A 45 -15.54 -8.39 6.18
CA VAL A 45 -14.46 -8.00 5.25
C VAL A 45 -13.13 -8.59 5.70
N GLU A 46 -12.91 -8.75 7.02
CA GLU A 46 -11.67 -9.30 7.54
C GLU A 46 -11.54 -10.79 7.22
N LEU A 47 -12.61 -11.55 7.51
CA LEU A 47 -12.67 -12.97 7.18
C LEU A 47 -12.56 -13.21 5.67
N THR A 48 -13.21 -12.35 4.87
CA THR A 48 -13.18 -12.46 3.40
C THR A 48 -11.77 -12.24 2.85
N VAL A 49 -11.04 -11.27 3.40
CA VAL A 49 -9.64 -10.99 3.00
C VAL A 49 -8.73 -12.14 3.42
N GLU A 50 -8.91 -12.68 4.61
CA GLU A 50 -8.11 -13.80 5.12
C GLU A 50 -8.32 -15.06 4.29
N ALA A 51 -9.58 -15.46 4.08
CA ALA A 51 -9.92 -16.59 3.21
C ALA A 51 -9.41 -16.40 1.78
N PHE A 52 -9.45 -15.17 1.25
CA PHE A 52 -8.91 -14.88 -0.08
C PHE A 52 -7.39 -15.03 -0.14
N LEU A 53 -6.64 -14.53 0.85
CA LEU A 53 -5.18 -14.61 0.84
C LEU A 53 -4.68 -16.05 1.03
N GLU A 54 -5.39 -16.86 1.82
CA GLU A 54 -5.10 -18.29 2.00
C GLU A 54 -5.42 -19.13 0.75
N SER A 55 -6.50 -18.80 0.05
CA SER A 55 -6.97 -19.58 -1.12
C SER A 55 -6.31 -19.20 -2.44
N THR A 56 -5.45 -18.18 -2.46
CA THR A 56 -4.84 -17.65 -3.69
C THR A 56 -3.32 -17.57 -3.61
N PHE A 57 -2.68 -17.52 -4.78
CA PHE A 57 -1.23 -17.40 -4.91
C PHE A 57 -0.85 -16.26 -5.85
N GLY A 58 0.37 -15.71 -5.67
CA GLY A 58 0.91 -14.62 -6.48
C GLY A 58 1.44 -13.45 -5.65
N GLU A 59 2.35 -12.67 -6.23
CA GLU A 59 2.98 -11.53 -5.58
C GLU A 59 2.20 -10.22 -5.81
N HIS A 60 1.39 -10.15 -6.86
CA HIS A 60 0.67 -8.93 -7.23
C HIS A 60 -0.76 -8.98 -6.71
N VAL A 61 -1.11 -8.05 -5.84
CA VAL A 61 -2.43 -7.95 -5.20
C VAL A 61 -3.06 -6.62 -5.55
N TYR A 62 -4.33 -6.66 -5.93
CA TYR A 62 -5.06 -5.51 -6.44
C TYR A 62 -6.35 -5.31 -5.67
N LEU A 63 -6.54 -4.11 -5.14
CA LEU A 63 -7.84 -3.65 -4.68
C LEU A 63 -8.41 -2.70 -5.73
N ILE A 64 -9.53 -3.10 -6.32
CA ILE A 64 -10.13 -2.41 -7.45
C ILE A 64 -11.46 -1.84 -6.99
N LYS A 65 -11.56 -0.52 -7.02
CA LYS A 65 -12.74 0.23 -6.59
C LYS A 65 -13.47 0.74 -7.83
N PHE A 66 -14.75 0.39 -7.93
CA PHE A 66 -15.64 0.85 -8.99
C PHE A 66 -16.46 2.05 -8.49
N LYS A 67 -16.92 2.90 -9.42
CA LYS A 67 -17.81 4.02 -9.09
C LYS A 67 -19.12 3.59 -8.43
N ASP A 68 -19.59 2.38 -8.73
CA ASP A 68 -20.84 1.82 -8.20
C ASP A 68 -20.70 1.34 -6.73
N GLY A 69 -19.57 1.63 -6.07
CA GLY A 69 -19.29 1.25 -4.67
C GLY A 69 -18.73 -0.16 -4.49
N ILE A 70 -18.75 -0.99 -5.54
CA ILE A 70 -18.20 -2.35 -5.52
C ILE A 70 -16.67 -2.30 -5.37
N LYS A 71 -16.14 -3.11 -4.47
CA LYS A 71 -14.70 -3.30 -4.25
C LYS A 71 -14.35 -4.74 -4.60
N LEU A 72 -13.37 -4.94 -5.49
CA LEU A 72 -12.87 -6.26 -5.85
C LEU A 72 -11.44 -6.43 -5.36
N LEU A 73 -11.15 -7.61 -4.83
CA LEU A 73 -9.81 -8.05 -4.50
C LEU A 73 -9.38 -9.09 -5.53
N ALA A 74 -8.23 -8.87 -6.16
CA ALA A 74 -7.67 -9.78 -7.15
C ALA A 74 -6.19 -10.04 -6.86
N ARG A 75 -5.73 -11.25 -7.14
CA ARG A 75 -4.34 -11.67 -6.93
C ARG A 75 -3.84 -12.46 -8.13
N THR A 76 -2.63 -12.14 -8.57
CA THR A 76 -2.03 -12.70 -9.77
C THR A 76 -0.51 -12.81 -9.61
N THR A 77 0.08 -13.74 -10.35
CA THR A 77 1.53 -13.88 -10.51
C THR A 77 2.10 -12.80 -11.42
N ASP A 78 1.37 -12.42 -12.46
CA ASP A 78 1.81 -11.43 -13.43
C ASP A 78 1.11 -10.08 -13.25
N PRO A 79 1.81 -8.96 -13.48
CA PRO A 79 1.22 -7.64 -13.32
C PRO A 79 0.11 -7.39 -14.34
N LEU A 80 -1.05 -6.95 -13.85
CA LEU A 80 -2.16 -6.50 -14.71
C LEU A 80 -1.78 -5.23 -15.48
N THR A 81 -2.20 -5.17 -16.75
CA THR A 81 -1.95 -4.07 -17.68
C THR A 81 -2.57 -2.75 -17.18
N LYS A 82 -1.92 -1.62 -17.49
CA LYS A 82 -2.28 -0.31 -16.90
C LYS A 82 -3.45 0.42 -17.57
N GLU A 83 -4.04 -0.15 -18.60
CA GLU A 83 -5.01 0.54 -19.44
C GLU A 83 -6.29 0.83 -18.63
N PHE A 84 -6.78 2.07 -18.69
CA PHE A 84 -8.05 2.55 -18.10
C PHE A 84 -8.10 2.81 -16.58
N LYS A 85 -7.07 3.44 -15.99
CA LYS A 85 -7.09 3.83 -14.55
C LYS A 85 -7.29 5.33 -14.35
N LEU A 86 -8.18 5.68 -13.42
CA LEU A 86 -8.32 7.07 -12.94
C LEU A 86 -7.26 7.43 -11.90
N LYS A 87 -6.94 6.46 -11.03
CA LYS A 87 -5.97 6.63 -9.94
C LYS A 87 -5.26 5.32 -9.67
N GLU A 88 -3.94 5.39 -9.48
CA GLU A 88 -3.10 4.26 -9.08
C GLU A 88 -2.32 4.65 -7.82
N ASN A 89 -2.66 4.02 -6.70
CA ASN A 89 -1.76 4.00 -5.54
C ASN A 89 -1.04 2.65 -5.54
N ALA A 90 0.29 2.68 -5.49
CA ALA A 90 1.12 1.50 -5.45
C ALA A 90 1.89 1.43 -4.13
N TYR A 91 1.95 0.23 -3.55
CA TYR A 91 2.61 -0.06 -2.30
C TYR A 91 3.49 -1.31 -2.44
N LEU A 92 4.67 -1.25 -1.86
CA LEU A 92 5.57 -2.39 -1.67
C LEU A 92 5.32 -2.94 -0.28
N VAL A 93 5.07 -4.25 -0.16
CA VAL A 93 4.68 -4.89 1.09
C VAL A 93 5.57 -6.08 1.38
N ARG A 94 6.05 -6.16 2.63
CA ARG A 94 7.00 -7.16 3.10
C ARG A 94 6.35 -8.46 3.55
N ASN A 95 5.21 -8.37 4.22
CA ASN A 95 4.55 -9.49 4.87
C ASN A 95 3.04 -9.46 4.67
N GLU A 96 2.42 -10.63 4.75
CA GLU A 96 0.98 -10.81 4.58
C GLU A 96 0.17 -10.05 5.64
N GLY A 97 0.67 -9.97 6.87
CA GLY A 97 0.05 -9.17 7.92
C GLY A 97 -0.05 -7.67 7.59
N ALA A 98 0.97 -7.06 6.96
CA ALA A 98 0.88 -5.67 6.53
C ALA A 98 -0.05 -5.52 5.32
N LEU A 99 -0.08 -6.52 4.42
CA LEU A 99 -1.01 -6.55 3.29
C LEU A 99 -2.46 -6.57 3.78
N LYS A 100 -2.81 -7.47 4.72
CA LYS A 100 -4.14 -7.55 5.33
C LYS A 100 -4.54 -6.20 5.93
N LYS A 101 -3.66 -5.60 6.74
CA LYS A 101 -3.92 -4.27 7.33
C LYS A 101 -4.10 -3.19 6.27
N LEU A 102 -3.35 -3.23 5.16
CA LEU A 102 -3.47 -2.27 4.05
C LEU A 102 -4.78 -2.43 3.29
N ILE A 103 -5.25 -3.66 3.07
CA ILE A 103 -6.54 -3.90 2.42
C ILE A 103 -7.66 -3.40 3.35
N LEU A 104 -7.59 -3.72 4.64
CA LEU A 104 -8.57 -3.30 5.65
C LEU A 104 -8.64 -1.77 5.85
N SER A 105 -7.51 -1.07 5.75
CA SER A 105 -7.49 0.40 5.84
C SER A 105 -8.17 1.10 4.67
N GLN A 106 -8.39 0.39 3.57
CA GLN A 106 -9.08 0.91 2.39
C GLN A 106 -10.58 0.60 2.40
N THR A 107 -11.02 -0.30 3.27
CA THR A 107 -12.42 -0.68 3.45
C THR A 107 -13.04 -0.06 4.70
N SER A 108 -12.27 0.13 5.79
CA SER A 108 -12.74 0.70 7.06
C SER A 108 -12.13 2.08 7.37
N THR A 109 -12.97 3.04 7.75
CA THR A 109 -12.56 4.40 8.14
C THR A 109 -11.67 4.41 9.37
N MET A 110 -11.93 3.55 10.36
CA MET A 110 -11.12 3.45 11.59
C MET A 110 -9.70 2.97 11.27
N MET A 111 -9.57 1.94 10.45
CA MET A 111 -8.28 1.39 10.06
C MET A 111 -7.52 2.34 9.12
N LYS A 112 -8.23 3.13 8.31
CA LYS A 112 -7.66 4.23 7.52
C LYS A 112 -7.00 5.29 8.39
N ILE A 113 -7.67 5.68 9.47
CA ILE A 113 -7.14 6.66 10.43
C ILE A 113 -5.91 6.07 11.13
N LEU A 114 -6.01 4.84 11.64
CA LEU A 114 -4.90 4.17 12.32
C LEU A 114 -3.66 4.06 11.43
N MET A 115 -3.82 3.70 10.16
CA MET A 115 -2.73 3.68 9.19
C MET A 115 -2.18 5.07 8.87
N GLY A 116 -3.00 6.11 8.91
CA GLY A 116 -2.53 7.50 8.78
C GLY A 116 -1.64 7.95 9.94
N PHE A 117 -1.85 7.40 11.15
CA PHE A 117 -1.05 7.72 12.34
C PHE A 117 0.28 6.96 12.41
N GLN A 118 0.37 5.78 11.79
CA GLN A 118 1.59 4.96 11.85
C GLN A 118 2.86 5.66 11.33
N PRO A 119 2.83 6.39 10.20
CA PRO A 119 3.96 7.19 9.77
C PRO A 119 4.35 8.26 10.81
N LEU A 120 3.38 8.88 11.51
CA LEU A 120 3.68 9.93 12.50
C LEU A 120 4.55 9.43 13.65
N VAL A 121 4.48 8.15 14.00
CA VAL A 121 5.37 7.53 15.02
C VAL A 121 6.82 7.52 14.56
N ILE A 122 7.08 7.42 13.26
CA ILE A 122 8.42 7.48 12.68
C ILE A 122 8.86 8.94 12.53
N TRP A 123 7.95 9.84 12.14
CA TRP A 123 8.26 11.27 11.94
C TRP A 123 8.49 12.04 13.25
N ALA A 124 7.74 11.74 14.31
CA ALA A 124 7.79 12.54 15.55
C ALA A 124 9.17 12.53 16.24
N PRO A 125 9.85 11.38 16.45
CA PRO A 125 11.20 11.36 17.02
C PRO A 125 12.23 12.06 16.12
N LEU A 126 12.06 11.94 14.79
CA LEU A 126 12.91 12.58 13.80
C LEU A 126 12.78 14.10 13.90
N VAL A 127 11.56 14.63 13.83
CA VAL A 127 11.31 16.08 13.95
C VAL A 127 11.78 16.61 15.30
N PHE A 128 11.53 15.90 16.39
CA PHE A 128 11.94 16.31 17.72
C PHE A 128 13.47 16.33 17.87
N GLY A 129 14.16 15.31 17.36
CA GLY A 129 15.62 15.26 17.32
C GLY A 129 16.22 16.39 16.47
N LEU A 130 15.56 16.75 15.37
CA LEU A 130 15.97 17.86 14.51
C LEU A 130 15.79 19.21 15.19
N GLN A 131 14.66 19.46 15.84
CA GLN A 131 14.43 20.69 16.60
C GLN A 131 15.46 20.87 17.72
N TYR A 132 15.79 19.80 18.45
CA TYR A 132 16.81 19.82 19.49
C TYR A 132 18.23 20.12 18.96
N LEU A 133 18.55 19.65 17.74
CA LEU A 133 19.84 19.89 17.11
C LEU A 133 19.95 21.31 16.51
N ASP A 134 18.84 21.84 15.99
CA ASP A 134 18.79 23.18 15.38
C ASP A 134 19.01 24.28 16.42
N GLU A 135 18.47 24.12 17.64
CA GLU A 135 18.74 25.03 18.77
C GLU A 135 20.24 25.11 19.14
N ARG A 136 21.01 24.06 18.83
CA ARG A 136 22.42 23.93 19.22
C ARG A 136 23.40 24.24 18.09
N TYR A 137 22.99 24.06 16.84
CA TYR A 137 23.83 24.24 15.65
C TYR A 137 23.03 24.85 14.49
N PRO A 138 23.03 26.18 14.30
CA PRO A 138 22.21 26.86 13.28
C PRO A 138 22.60 26.53 11.83
N PHE A 139 23.78 25.95 11.59
CA PHE A 139 24.20 25.46 10.27
C PHE A 139 23.69 24.05 9.94
N ALA A 140 23.10 23.33 10.93
CA ALA A 140 22.54 22.00 10.72
C ALA A 140 21.36 22.01 9.73
N GLY A 141 20.56 23.09 9.72
CA GLY A 141 19.49 23.31 8.74
C GLY A 141 19.95 23.21 7.29
N PHE A 142 21.15 23.72 6.96
CA PHE A 142 21.69 23.67 5.59
C PHE A 142 22.10 22.25 5.19
N PHE A 143 22.71 21.49 6.11
CA PHE A 143 23.02 20.07 5.89
C PHE A 143 21.75 19.22 5.75
N LEU A 144 20.66 19.58 6.42
CA LEU A 144 19.38 18.86 6.32
C LEU A 144 18.70 19.02 4.96
N VAL A 145 18.80 20.18 4.33
CA VAL A 145 18.27 20.37 2.97
C VAL A 145 19.05 19.49 1.97
N LEU A 146 20.37 19.41 2.12
CA LEU A 146 21.23 18.55 1.31
C LEU A 146 21.03 17.05 1.60
N LEU A 147 20.87 16.67 2.86
CA LEU A 147 20.57 15.29 3.26
C LEU A 147 19.11 14.90 3.02
N GLY A 148 18.20 15.86 2.80
CA GLY A 148 16.76 15.61 2.72
C GLY A 148 16.39 14.57 1.66
N PHE A 149 17.13 14.53 0.54
CA PHE A 149 16.95 13.51 -0.49
C PHE A 149 17.31 12.11 0.02
N PHE A 150 18.43 11.97 0.74
CA PHE A 150 18.88 10.71 1.33
C PHE A 150 18.00 10.27 2.49
N LEU A 151 17.55 11.22 3.31
CA LEU A 151 16.65 11.01 4.44
C LEU A 151 15.30 10.46 3.98
N ASN A 152 14.76 10.97 2.86
CA ASN A 152 13.47 10.51 2.33
C ASN A 152 13.54 9.03 1.87
N ASP A 153 14.65 8.67 1.22
CA ASP A 153 14.93 7.30 0.80
C ASP A 153 15.21 6.36 2.00
N LEU A 154 15.93 6.85 3.02
CA LEU A 154 16.13 6.13 4.28
C LEU A 154 14.80 5.93 5.02
N LEU A 155 13.93 6.94 5.02
CA LEU A 155 12.61 6.89 5.65
C LEU A 155 11.73 5.84 5.01
N LYS A 156 11.66 5.78 3.68
CA LYS A 156 10.94 4.73 2.96
C LYS A 156 11.43 3.34 3.34
N THR A 157 12.74 3.20 3.54
CA THR A 157 13.35 1.94 4.00
C THR A 157 12.89 1.63 5.43
N LEU A 158 12.96 2.59 6.34
CA LEU A 158 12.51 2.45 7.73
C LEU A 158 11.02 2.13 7.82
N GLU A 159 10.15 2.84 7.08
CA GLU A 159 8.72 2.55 6.97
C GLU A 159 8.50 1.10 6.51
N TYR A 160 9.22 0.65 5.48
CA TYR A 160 9.12 -0.73 5.00
C TYR A 160 9.57 -1.77 6.05
N PHE A 161 10.63 -1.50 6.81
CA PHE A 161 11.13 -2.42 7.84
C PHE A 161 10.25 -2.44 9.10
N ILE A 162 9.75 -1.29 9.53
CA ILE A 162 8.97 -1.11 10.77
C ILE A 162 7.50 -1.45 10.54
N LEU A 163 6.87 -0.84 9.52
CA LEU A 163 5.44 -1.01 9.24
C LEU A 163 5.16 -2.22 8.34
N GLY A 164 6.18 -2.73 7.64
CA GLY A 164 6.03 -3.82 6.69
C GLY A 164 5.50 -3.38 5.33
N TYR A 165 5.33 -2.06 5.10
CA TYR A 165 4.94 -1.53 3.80
C TYR A 165 5.49 -0.12 3.54
N CYS A 166 5.62 0.25 2.27
CA CYS A 166 6.07 1.56 1.80
C CYS A 166 5.29 1.93 0.55
N ARG A 167 5.03 3.23 0.34
CA ARG A 167 4.45 3.72 -0.92
C ARG A 167 5.50 3.72 -2.03
N GLU A 168 5.14 3.18 -3.20
CA GLU A 168 6.05 3.06 -4.35
C GLU A 168 6.30 4.41 -5.06
#